data_AF-A0A7Y8KQN6-F1
#
_entry.id   AF-A0A7Y8KQN6-F1
#
_cell.length_a   1.000
_cell.length_b   1.000
_cell.length_c   1.000
_cell.angle_alpha   90.00
_cell.angle_beta   90.00
_cell.angle_gamma   90.00
#
_symmetry.space_group_name_H-M   'P 1'
#
loop_
_entity.id
_entity.type
_entity.pdbx_description
1 polymer ?
#
loop_
_entity_poly.entity_id
_entity_poly.type
_entity_poly.pdbx_seq_one_letter_code
_entity_poly.pdbx_strand_id
1 'polypeptide(L)'
;MSAADIELWFYARPDKTLSINQRHAEVMDRMSRIGAPLGFAGLELPATPSCGDGLVATYTVKLPIRGLRCVGDYAYRGDRYIYEDRASYDEHLRFGFKISNKAIDYKLVVNEHLPKVIEAFKGYRGHVSYDLYGLYYQGGLNDDNAVYNRLREDKTLDIDGRNNIYTLYPAQFWDAALCQRALGYGPDEVIARLDGQCRMAVRLMGGVYLILNDDPNMSYETFVQMNEQIKPILGLV
;
A
#
# COMPACT_ATOMS: atom_id res chain seq x y z
N MET A 1 8.67 -15.72 -15.74
CA MET A 1 9.23 -14.53 -15.04
C MET A 1 9.10 -14.78 -13.56
N SER A 2 10.19 -14.67 -12.77
CA SER A 2 10.10 -14.89 -11.32
C SER A 2 9.32 -13.78 -10.63
N ALA A 3 8.57 -14.12 -9.58
CA ALA A 3 7.88 -13.17 -8.70
C ALA A 3 8.85 -12.12 -8.12
N ALA A 4 8.29 -10.97 -7.69
CA ALA A 4 9.05 -9.99 -6.92
C ALA A 4 9.13 -10.47 -5.46
N ASP A 5 10.26 -10.21 -4.80
CA ASP A 5 10.43 -10.53 -3.38
C ASP A 5 9.85 -9.42 -2.50
N ILE A 6 9.88 -8.18 -3.02
CA ILE A 6 9.36 -6.98 -2.37
C ILE A 6 8.35 -6.32 -3.30
N GLU A 7 7.18 -6.02 -2.76
CA GLU A 7 6.16 -5.21 -3.43
C GLU A 7 5.77 -4.00 -2.59
N LEU A 8 5.69 -2.84 -3.24
CA LEU A 8 5.20 -1.60 -2.63
C LEU A 8 3.80 -1.36 -3.19
N TRP A 9 2.81 -1.29 -2.33
CA TRP A 9 1.41 -1.10 -2.71
C TRP A 9 0.90 0.25 -2.21
N PHE A 10 0.20 0.97 -3.08
CA PHE A 10 -0.42 2.25 -2.78
C PHE A 10 -1.87 2.21 -3.23
N TYR A 11 -2.79 2.58 -2.34
CA TYR A 11 -4.23 2.48 -2.54
C TYR A 11 -4.85 3.86 -2.42
N ALA A 12 -5.63 4.26 -3.41
CA ALA A 12 -6.38 5.51 -3.41
C ALA A 12 -7.87 5.23 -3.58
N ARG A 13 -8.69 5.94 -2.81
CA ARG A 13 -10.14 5.92 -3.04
C ARG A 13 -10.42 6.66 -4.36
N PRO A 14 -11.20 6.08 -5.29
CA PRO A 14 -11.49 6.73 -6.56
C PRO A 14 -12.25 8.04 -6.35
N ASP A 15 -11.70 9.14 -6.87
CA ASP A 15 -12.45 10.38 -7.01
C ASP A 15 -13.29 10.31 -8.30
N LYS A 16 -14.62 10.20 -8.13
CA LYS A 16 -15.59 10.09 -9.22
C LYS A 16 -15.83 11.42 -9.95
N THR A 17 -15.39 12.54 -9.37
CA THR A 17 -15.50 13.86 -10.02
C THR A 17 -14.42 14.08 -11.07
N LEU A 18 -13.32 13.32 -10.99
CA LEU A 18 -12.25 13.33 -11.97
C LEU A 18 -12.51 12.27 -13.03
N SER A 19 -12.20 12.56 -14.29
CA SER A 19 -12.03 11.53 -15.32
C SER A 19 -10.73 10.75 -15.14
N ILE A 20 -10.59 9.58 -15.79
CA ILE A 20 -9.32 8.82 -15.82
C ILE A 20 -8.19 9.70 -16.39
N ASN A 21 -8.47 10.51 -17.42
CA ASN A 21 -7.51 11.46 -17.99
C ASN A 21 -7.00 12.48 -16.96
N GLN A 22 -7.89 13.12 -16.20
CA GLN A 22 -7.50 14.10 -15.18
C GLN A 22 -6.72 13.45 -14.04
N ARG A 23 -7.20 12.28 -13.56
CA ARG A 23 -6.51 11.53 -12.52
C ARG A 23 -5.11 11.09 -12.96
N HIS A 24 -4.99 10.58 -14.18
CA HIS A 24 -3.72 10.15 -14.73
C HIS A 24 -2.75 11.32 -14.90
N ALA A 25 -3.20 12.44 -15.46
CA ALA A 25 -2.39 13.64 -15.59
C ALA A 25 -1.88 14.15 -14.23
N GLU A 26 -2.74 14.16 -13.20
CA GLU A 26 -2.31 14.53 -11.85
C GLU A 26 -1.24 13.58 -11.28
N VAL A 27 -1.43 12.26 -11.40
CA VAL A 27 -0.44 11.29 -10.92
C VAL A 27 0.88 11.45 -11.66
N MET A 28 0.83 11.59 -12.99
CA MET A 28 2.01 11.75 -13.83
C MET A 28 2.79 13.04 -13.48
N ASP A 29 2.10 14.17 -13.31
CA ASP A 29 2.73 15.44 -12.90
C ASP A 29 3.41 15.34 -11.53
N ARG A 30 2.70 14.82 -10.51
CA ARG A 30 3.26 14.69 -9.16
C ARG A 30 4.43 13.71 -9.11
N MET A 31 4.31 12.55 -9.75
CA MET A 31 5.38 11.54 -9.77
C MET A 31 6.60 12.02 -10.55
N SER A 32 6.43 12.90 -11.55
CA SER A 32 7.55 13.50 -12.32
C SER A 32 8.42 14.44 -11.49
N ARG A 33 7.98 14.83 -10.30
CA ARG A 33 8.76 15.64 -9.34
C ARG A 33 9.60 14.78 -8.40
N ILE A 34 9.43 13.46 -8.44
CA ILE A 34 10.16 12.51 -7.61
C ILE A 34 11.29 11.92 -8.44
N GLY A 35 12.49 11.85 -7.86
CA GLY A 35 13.64 11.17 -8.47
C GLY A 35 13.59 9.65 -8.38
N ALA A 36 14.54 8.99 -9.03
CA ALA A 36 14.78 7.55 -8.92
C ALA A 36 15.00 7.11 -7.46
N PRO A 37 14.65 5.87 -7.07
CA PRO A 37 14.27 4.76 -7.95
C PRO A 37 12.78 4.69 -8.29
N LEU A 38 11.89 5.27 -7.48
CA LEU A 38 10.44 5.14 -7.66
C LEU A 38 9.78 6.27 -8.44
N GLY A 39 10.43 7.43 -8.53
CA GLY A 39 9.89 8.61 -9.17
C GLY A 39 10.07 8.65 -10.69
N PHE A 40 9.31 9.52 -11.35
CA PHE A 40 9.23 9.61 -12.81
C PHE A 40 9.98 10.82 -13.39
N ALA A 41 10.81 11.50 -12.60
CA ALA A 41 11.59 12.63 -13.07
C ALA A 41 12.45 12.24 -14.28
N GLY A 42 12.27 12.99 -15.38
CA GLY A 42 13.01 12.79 -16.63
C GLY A 42 12.60 11.56 -17.44
N LEU A 43 11.51 10.89 -17.10
CA LEU A 43 10.99 9.75 -17.87
C LEU A 43 10.03 10.19 -18.98
N GLU A 44 9.96 9.37 -20.02
CA GLU A 44 8.82 9.38 -20.94
C GLU A 44 7.62 8.75 -20.23
N LEU A 45 6.56 9.54 -20.05
CA LEU A 45 5.38 9.12 -19.30
C LEU A 45 4.40 8.38 -20.24
N PRO A 46 3.75 7.31 -19.77
CA PRO A 46 2.77 6.60 -20.59
C PRO A 46 1.58 7.51 -20.92
N ALA A 47 0.92 7.23 -22.04
CA ALA A 47 -0.37 7.82 -22.32
C ALA A 47 -1.43 7.34 -21.32
N THR A 48 -2.52 8.10 -21.18
CA THR A 48 -3.63 7.69 -20.33
C THR A 48 -4.18 6.32 -20.77
N PRO A 49 -4.33 5.36 -19.84
CA PRO A 49 -4.91 4.06 -20.16
C PRO A 49 -6.43 4.15 -20.33
N SER A 50 -7.01 3.18 -21.04
CA SER A 50 -8.46 3.01 -21.18
C SER A 50 -8.90 1.72 -20.52
N CYS A 51 -10.12 1.70 -19.98
CA CYS A 51 -10.72 0.46 -19.49
C CYS A 51 -11.17 -0.47 -20.65
N GLY A 52 -11.31 0.07 -21.86
CA GLY A 52 -12.00 -0.64 -22.95
C GLY A 52 -13.38 -1.10 -22.48
N ASP A 53 -13.67 -2.39 -22.68
CA ASP A 53 -14.90 -3.02 -22.20
C ASP A 53 -14.84 -3.47 -20.74
N GLY A 54 -13.67 -3.39 -20.09
CA GLY A 54 -13.43 -3.80 -18.70
C GLY A 54 -13.74 -2.72 -17.65
N LEU A 55 -13.48 -3.06 -16.39
CA LEU A 55 -13.73 -2.19 -15.22
C LEU A 55 -12.47 -1.50 -14.68
N VAL A 56 -11.31 -1.79 -15.28
CA VAL A 56 -10.01 -1.27 -14.84
C VAL A 56 -9.20 -0.81 -16.05
N ALA A 57 -8.57 0.36 -15.93
CA ALA A 57 -7.59 0.87 -16.89
C ALA A 57 -6.18 0.71 -16.31
N THR A 58 -5.34 -0.10 -16.94
CA THR A 58 -3.98 -0.40 -16.47
C THR A 58 -2.93 0.32 -17.31
N TYR A 59 -1.92 0.88 -16.65
CA TYR A 59 -0.73 1.43 -17.29
C TYR A 59 0.54 0.89 -16.64
N THR A 60 1.64 0.91 -17.40
CA THR A 60 2.97 0.57 -16.90
C THR A 60 3.91 1.73 -17.14
N VAL A 61 4.84 1.96 -16.22
CA VAL A 61 5.89 2.97 -16.36
C VAL A 61 7.22 2.26 -16.51
N LYS A 62 7.94 2.59 -17.58
CA LYS A 62 9.26 2.02 -17.85
C LYS A 62 10.31 2.74 -17.01
N LEU A 63 10.67 2.14 -15.88
CA LEU A 63 11.73 2.66 -15.02
C LEU A 63 13.12 2.27 -15.55
N PRO A 64 14.15 3.12 -15.36
CA PRO A 64 15.49 2.86 -15.88
C PRO A 64 16.22 1.75 -15.12
N ILE A 65 15.69 1.29 -13.99
CA ILE A 65 16.27 0.25 -13.16
C ILE A 65 15.77 -1.12 -13.61
N ARG A 66 16.66 -1.94 -14.16
CA ARG A 66 16.33 -3.31 -14.57
C ARG A 66 15.78 -4.10 -13.38
N GLY A 67 14.64 -4.77 -13.61
CA GLY A 67 14.00 -5.61 -12.60
C GLY A 67 13.11 -4.85 -11.60
N LEU A 68 13.06 -3.52 -11.67
CA LEU A 68 12.05 -2.71 -10.98
C LEU A 68 10.85 -2.52 -11.90
N ARG A 69 9.68 -3.01 -11.48
CA ARG A 69 8.42 -2.89 -12.21
C ARG A 69 7.55 -1.82 -11.56
N CYS A 70 6.77 -1.10 -12.37
CA CYS A 70 5.75 -0.17 -11.91
C CYS A 70 4.47 -0.38 -12.73
N VAL A 71 3.36 -0.62 -12.05
CA VAL A 71 2.03 -0.80 -12.65
C VAL A 71 1.04 0.05 -11.87
N GLY A 72 0.18 0.76 -12.58
CA GLY A 72 -0.93 1.48 -11.98
C GLY A 72 -2.25 1.11 -12.62
N ASP A 73 -3.31 1.18 -11.83
CA ASP A 73 -4.66 0.76 -12.17
C ASP A 73 -5.66 1.83 -11.73
N TYR A 74 -6.54 2.24 -12.63
CA TYR A 74 -7.68 3.11 -12.32
C TYR A 74 -8.99 2.36 -12.48
N ALA A 75 -9.90 2.59 -11.55
CA ALA A 75 -11.25 2.06 -11.64
C ALA A 75 -12.06 2.77 -12.74
N TYR A 76 -12.96 2.03 -13.37
CA TYR A 76 -13.86 2.53 -14.41
C TYR A 76 -14.88 3.51 -13.84
N ARG A 77 -15.05 4.68 -14.46
CA ARG A 77 -15.82 5.79 -13.89
C ARG A 77 -17.22 6.01 -14.48
N GLY A 78 -17.71 5.13 -15.34
CA GLY A 78 -19.05 5.23 -15.91
C GLY A 78 -20.13 4.54 -15.05
N ASP A 79 -21.39 4.75 -15.43
CA ASP A 79 -22.57 4.39 -14.63
C ASP A 79 -22.75 2.88 -14.41
N ARG A 80 -22.15 2.04 -15.24
CA ARG A 80 -22.22 0.56 -15.08
C ARG A 80 -21.43 0.03 -13.89
N TYR A 81 -20.61 0.85 -13.23
CA TYR A 81 -19.80 0.40 -12.10
C TYR A 81 -20.29 1.02 -10.80
N ILE A 82 -20.96 0.19 -10.01
CA ILE A 82 -21.55 0.56 -8.72
C ILE A 82 -20.46 0.45 -7.66
N TYR A 83 -19.86 1.58 -7.31
CA TYR A 83 -18.84 1.63 -6.28
C TYR A 83 -19.43 1.47 -4.88
N GLU A 84 -18.80 0.61 -4.09
CA GLU A 84 -19.03 0.54 -2.64
C GLU A 84 -17.87 1.16 -1.87
N ASP A 85 -18.09 1.40 -0.58
CA ASP A 85 -17.02 1.79 0.32
C ASP A 85 -16.16 0.59 0.77
N ARG A 86 -15.49 -0.05 -0.20
CA ARG A 86 -14.60 -1.20 -0.01
C ARG A 86 -13.30 -1.04 -0.79
N ALA A 87 -12.23 -1.63 -0.30
CA ALA A 87 -10.91 -1.57 -0.92
C ALA A 87 -10.83 -2.28 -2.27
N SER A 88 -11.74 -3.23 -2.54
CA SER A 88 -11.87 -3.88 -3.86
C SER A 88 -12.17 -2.89 -5.01
N TYR A 89 -12.61 -1.68 -4.69
CA TYR A 89 -12.89 -0.62 -5.64
C TYR A 89 -11.77 0.44 -5.71
N ASP A 90 -10.66 0.24 -5.01
CA ASP A 90 -9.57 1.22 -4.97
C ASP A 90 -8.81 1.31 -6.30
N GLU A 91 -8.20 2.46 -6.52
CA GLU A 91 -7.14 2.63 -7.52
C GLU A 91 -5.80 2.23 -6.91
N HIS A 92 -4.92 1.66 -7.73
CA HIS A 92 -3.67 1.12 -7.27
C HIS A 92 -2.48 1.72 -8.01
N LEU A 93 -1.39 1.92 -7.29
CA LEU A 93 -0.05 1.98 -7.86
C LEU A 93 0.76 0.90 -7.15
N ARG A 94 1.56 0.14 -7.89
CA ARG A 94 2.43 -0.88 -7.30
C ARG A 94 3.80 -0.91 -7.95
N PHE A 95 4.80 -1.17 -7.12
CA PHE A 95 6.16 -1.43 -7.54
C PHE A 95 6.57 -2.81 -7.08
N GLY A 96 7.38 -3.50 -7.88
CA GLY A 96 7.88 -4.82 -7.52
C GLY A 96 9.32 -5.02 -7.97
N PHE A 97 10.15 -5.53 -7.08
CA PHE A 97 11.56 -5.83 -7.34
C PHE A 97 12.06 -7.00 -6.50
N LYS A 98 13.22 -7.52 -6.86
CA LYS A 98 13.91 -8.54 -6.06
C LYS A 98 14.80 -7.92 -5.00
N ILE A 99 14.90 -8.55 -3.84
CA ILE A 99 15.83 -8.15 -2.79
C ILE A 99 17.29 -8.22 -3.25
N SER A 100 17.59 -9.13 -4.18
CA SER A 100 18.91 -9.27 -4.79
C SER A 100 19.29 -8.09 -5.70
N ASN A 101 18.36 -7.18 -6.02
CA ASN A 101 18.62 -6.04 -6.88
C ASN A 101 19.46 -4.96 -6.17
N LYS A 102 20.77 -5.00 -6.40
CA LYS A 102 21.73 -4.07 -5.78
C LYS A 102 21.60 -2.62 -6.25
N ALA A 103 20.84 -2.34 -7.31
CA ALA A 103 20.56 -0.96 -7.75
C ALA A 103 19.49 -0.28 -6.90
N ILE A 104 18.84 -1.01 -5.98
CA ILE A 104 17.78 -0.51 -5.12
C ILE A 104 18.30 -0.51 -3.68
N ASP A 105 18.49 0.67 -3.12
CA ASP A 105 18.68 0.82 -1.69
C ASP A 105 17.30 0.75 -1.00
N TYR A 106 17.03 -0.40 -0.37
CA TYR A 106 15.75 -0.64 0.29
C TYR A 106 15.49 0.34 1.44
N LYS A 107 16.51 0.68 2.23
CA LYS A 107 16.33 1.61 3.35
C LYS A 107 15.99 2.99 2.85
N LEU A 108 16.66 3.46 1.78
CA LEU A 108 16.30 4.72 1.12
C LEU A 108 14.88 4.66 0.55
N VAL A 109 14.49 3.54 -0.07
CA VAL A 109 13.13 3.34 -0.60
C VAL A 109 12.08 3.52 0.49
N VAL A 110 12.23 2.85 1.63
CA VAL A 110 11.25 2.91 2.73
C VAL A 110 11.28 4.28 3.39
N ASN A 111 12.44 4.78 3.79
CA ASN A 111 12.53 6.02 4.58
C ASN A 111 12.21 7.28 3.78
N GLU A 112 12.51 7.32 2.48
CA GLU A 112 12.39 8.56 1.70
C GLU A 112 11.44 8.47 0.51
N HIS A 113 11.44 7.38 -0.27
CA HIS A 113 10.64 7.33 -1.49
C HIS A 113 9.21 6.90 -1.24
N LEU A 114 8.97 5.94 -0.36
CA LEU A 114 7.63 5.42 -0.07
C LEU A 114 6.67 6.54 0.36
N PRO A 115 7.02 7.43 1.33
CA PRO A 115 6.16 8.55 1.70
C PRO A 115 5.87 9.52 0.54
N LYS A 116 6.88 9.82 -0.29
CA LYS A 116 6.73 10.72 -1.45
C LYS A 116 5.75 10.13 -2.48
N VAL A 117 5.81 8.82 -2.72
CA VAL A 117 4.88 8.15 -3.64
C VAL A 117 3.47 8.07 -3.06
N ILE A 118 3.31 7.81 -1.76
CA ILE A 118 2.00 7.88 -1.07
C ILE A 118 1.37 9.26 -1.32
N GLU A 119 2.13 10.33 -1.12
CA GLU A 119 1.65 11.71 -1.31
C GLU A 119 1.33 12.03 -2.77
N ALA A 120 2.23 11.69 -3.70
CA ALA A 120 2.01 11.92 -5.12
C ALA A 120 0.79 11.16 -5.64
N PHE A 121 0.59 9.92 -5.18
CA PHE A 121 -0.56 9.13 -5.56
C PHE A 121 -1.84 9.52 -4.82
N LYS A 122 -1.77 10.35 -3.76
CA LYS A 122 -2.89 10.61 -2.84
C LYS A 122 -3.45 9.31 -2.24
N GLY A 123 -2.54 8.42 -1.85
CA GLY A 123 -2.93 7.16 -1.21
C GLY A 123 -3.56 7.41 0.16
N TYR A 124 -4.63 6.70 0.49
CA TYR A 124 -5.14 6.65 1.86
C TYR A 124 -4.49 5.52 2.67
N ARG A 125 -3.95 4.53 1.95
CA ARG A 125 -3.21 3.40 2.49
C ARG A 125 -2.02 3.11 1.59
N GLY A 126 -0.90 2.73 2.18
CA GLY A 126 0.20 2.12 1.44
C GLY A 126 0.96 1.14 2.34
N HIS A 127 1.60 0.14 1.76
CA HIS A 127 2.41 -0.80 2.53
C HIS A 127 3.51 -1.46 1.70
N VAL A 128 4.46 -2.09 2.39
CA VAL A 128 5.50 -2.93 1.80
C VAL A 128 5.23 -4.40 2.11
N SER A 129 5.05 -5.22 1.08
CA SER A 129 4.82 -6.66 1.19
C SER A 129 6.10 -7.43 0.88
N TYR A 130 6.35 -8.48 1.67
CA TYR A 130 7.48 -9.38 1.53
C TYR A 130 6.96 -10.74 1.07
N ASP A 131 7.28 -11.10 -0.17
CA ASP A 131 6.85 -12.35 -0.81
C ASP A 131 5.37 -12.67 -0.49
N LEU A 132 5.09 -13.85 0.05
CA LEU A 132 3.77 -14.30 0.45
C LEU A 132 3.54 -14.23 1.97
N TYR A 133 4.31 -13.43 2.73
CA TYR A 133 4.23 -13.42 4.20
C TYR A 133 2.84 -13.03 4.70
N GLY A 134 2.22 -12.00 4.10
CA GLY A 134 0.86 -11.61 4.45
C GLY A 134 -0.14 -12.74 4.20
N LEU A 135 -0.02 -13.44 3.06
CA LEU A 135 -0.88 -14.58 2.73
C LEU A 135 -0.74 -15.71 3.76
N TYR A 136 0.49 -16.09 4.12
CA TYR A 136 0.71 -17.15 5.11
C TYR A 136 0.26 -16.74 6.51
N TYR A 137 0.46 -15.49 6.89
CA TYR A 137 -0.01 -14.96 8.17
C TYR A 137 -1.54 -15.02 8.29
N GLN A 138 -2.24 -14.82 7.19
CA GLN A 138 -3.70 -14.90 7.10
C GLN A 138 -4.25 -16.35 6.99
N GLY A 139 -3.40 -17.37 7.04
CA GLY A 139 -3.80 -18.79 6.98
C GLY A 139 -3.46 -19.50 5.66
N GLY A 140 -2.81 -18.81 4.72
CA GLY A 140 -2.37 -19.39 3.46
C GLY A 140 -3.54 -19.85 2.57
N LEU A 141 -3.26 -20.81 1.69
CA LEU A 141 -4.28 -21.40 0.82
C LEU A 141 -5.17 -22.44 1.55
N ASN A 142 -4.83 -22.80 2.77
CA ASN A 142 -5.52 -23.82 3.56
C ASN A 142 -6.48 -23.22 4.61
N ASP A 143 -6.57 -21.89 4.70
CA ASP A 143 -7.36 -21.19 5.71
C ASP A 143 -6.97 -21.59 7.15
N ASP A 144 -5.67 -21.76 7.44
CA ASP A 144 -5.17 -22.27 8.73
C ASP A 144 -5.29 -21.25 9.90
N ASN A 145 -5.76 -20.02 9.64
CA ASN A 145 -5.91 -18.98 10.65
C ASN A 145 -7.38 -18.75 11.03
N ALA A 146 -7.80 -19.36 12.14
CA ALA A 146 -9.16 -19.26 12.66
C ALA A 146 -9.59 -17.84 13.06
N VAL A 147 -8.65 -16.96 13.45
CA VAL A 147 -8.96 -15.56 13.76
C VAL A 147 -9.32 -14.81 12.48
N TYR A 148 -8.45 -14.92 11.47
CA TYR A 148 -8.68 -14.31 10.15
C TYR A 148 -9.97 -14.80 9.50
N ASN A 149 -10.23 -16.12 9.54
CA ASN A 149 -11.45 -16.71 8.99
C ASN A 149 -12.72 -16.16 9.64
N ARG A 150 -12.74 -16.00 10.97
CA ARG A 150 -13.88 -15.39 11.66
C ARG A 150 -14.11 -13.95 11.24
N LEU A 151 -13.05 -13.17 11.05
CA LEU A 151 -13.19 -11.80 10.53
C LEU A 151 -13.78 -11.81 9.11
N ARG A 152 -13.38 -12.76 8.26
CA ARG A 152 -13.84 -12.88 6.85
C ARG A 152 -15.33 -13.23 6.73
N GLU A 153 -15.91 -13.84 7.75
CA GLU A 153 -17.34 -14.11 7.83
C GLU A 153 -18.16 -12.82 8.08
N ASP A 154 -17.58 -11.83 8.76
CA ASP A 154 -18.22 -10.54 9.00
C ASP A 154 -18.22 -9.66 7.74
N LYS A 155 -19.40 -9.50 7.13
CA LYS A 155 -19.58 -8.72 5.90
C LYS A 155 -19.48 -7.21 6.08
N THR A 156 -19.47 -6.72 7.32
CA THR A 156 -19.27 -5.31 7.65
C THR A 156 -17.80 -4.92 7.64
N LEU A 157 -16.90 -5.91 7.76
CA LEU A 157 -15.46 -5.70 7.70
C LEU A 157 -14.95 -5.75 6.26
N ASP A 158 -14.10 -4.78 5.95
CA ASP A 158 -13.25 -4.73 4.78
C ASP A 158 -11.82 -4.97 5.29
N ILE A 159 -11.48 -6.26 5.46
CA ILE A 159 -10.24 -6.72 6.10
C ILE A 159 -9.04 -6.24 5.30
N ASP A 160 -8.04 -5.69 6.00
CA ASP A 160 -6.91 -5.02 5.38
C ASP A 160 -7.38 -4.08 4.26
N GLY A 161 -8.43 -3.31 4.57
CA GLY A 161 -9.27 -2.55 3.67
C GLY A 161 -9.46 -1.10 4.13
N ARG A 162 -10.68 -0.59 3.98
CA ARG A 162 -11.07 0.78 4.34
C ARG A 162 -11.51 0.95 5.80
N ASN A 163 -11.81 -0.12 6.52
CA ASN A 163 -12.26 -0.05 7.93
C ASN A 163 -11.66 -1.11 8.86
N ASN A 164 -10.70 -1.91 8.40
CA ASN A 164 -10.05 -2.90 9.24
C ASN A 164 -8.57 -3.01 8.89
N ILE A 165 -7.77 -3.31 9.90
CA ILE A 165 -6.35 -3.61 9.80
C ILE A 165 -6.15 -4.95 10.52
N TYR A 166 -5.81 -5.98 9.78
CA TYR A 166 -5.46 -7.28 10.31
C TYR A 166 -3.97 -7.55 10.17
N THR A 167 -3.34 -7.16 9.07
CA THR A 167 -1.94 -7.44 8.80
C THR A 167 -1.12 -6.17 8.96
N LEU A 168 -0.14 -6.20 9.85
CA LEU A 168 0.89 -5.18 9.94
C LEU A 168 2.05 -5.55 9.03
N TYR A 169 2.42 -4.62 8.17
CA TYR A 169 3.51 -4.72 7.22
C TYR A 169 4.77 -3.99 7.73
N PRO A 170 5.97 -4.37 7.25
CA PRO A 170 7.25 -3.76 7.66
C PRO A 170 7.26 -2.24 7.60
N ALA A 171 6.65 -1.65 6.58
CA ALA A 171 6.39 -0.22 6.52
C ALA A 171 5.03 0.03 5.88
N GLN A 172 4.31 1.04 6.38
CA GLN A 172 2.93 1.28 5.98
C GLN A 172 2.45 2.69 6.30
N PHE A 173 1.37 3.09 5.64
CA PHE A 173 0.68 4.36 5.84
C PHE A 173 -0.81 4.13 6.00
N TRP A 174 -1.42 4.88 6.92
CA TRP A 174 -2.86 4.98 7.08
C TRP A 174 -3.29 6.44 7.19
N ASP A 175 -4.29 6.83 6.42
CA ASP A 175 -4.92 8.14 6.58
C ASP A 175 -5.73 8.23 7.87
N ALA A 176 -6.11 9.46 8.23
CA ALA A 176 -6.89 9.71 9.44
C ALA A 176 -8.20 8.92 9.48
N ALA A 177 -8.87 8.77 8.33
CA ALA A 177 -10.13 8.05 8.24
C ALA A 177 -9.95 6.55 8.51
N LEU A 178 -8.91 5.92 7.96
CA LEU A 178 -8.60 4.52 8.22
C LEU A 178 -8.22 4.30 9.69
N CYS A 179 -7.39 5.17 10.29
CA CYS A 179 -7.10 5.10 11.72
C CYS A 179 -8.40 5.12 12.55
N GLN A 180 -9.26 6.11 12.32
CA GLN A 180 -10.50 6.24 13.08
C GLN A 180 -11.44 5.05 12.90
N ARG A 181 -11.57 4.53 11.67
CA ARG A 181 -12.50 3.43 11.35
C ARG A 181 -12.01 2.08 11.83
N ALA A 182 -10.70 1.82 11.74
CA ALA A 182 -10.13 0.51 12.09
C ALA A 182 -9.71 0.43 13.56
N LEU A 183 -9.27 1.53 14.17
CA LEU A 183 -8.70 1.56 15.52
C LEU A 183 -9.62 2.24 16.53
N GLY A 184 -10.57 3.06 16.07
CA GLY A 184 -11.43 3.86 16.94
C GLY A 184 -10.82 5.18 17.42
N TYR A 185 -9.58 5.49 17.00
CA TYR A 185 -8.87 6.72 17.37
C TYR A 185 -8.02 7.27 16.22
N GLY A 186 -7.58 8.53 16.35
CA GLY A 186 -6.84 9.25 15.31
C GLY A 186 -5.34 8.97 15.29
N PRO A 187 -4.61 9.48 14.29
CA PRO A 187 -3.21 9.09 14.08
C PRO A 187 -2.23 9.62 15.12
N ASP A 188 -2.55 10.69 15.88
CA ASP A 188 -1.72 11.11 17.01
C ASP A 188 -1.65 10.04 18.10
N GLU A 189 -2.77 9.36 18.36
CA GLU A 189 -2.81 8.31 19.35
C GLU A 189 -2.12 7.02 18.85
N VAL A 190 -2.15 6.76 17.54
CA VAL A 190 -1.30 5.71 16.94
C VAL A 190 0.17 5.99 17.22
N ILE A 191 0.63 7.22 16.97
CA ILE A 191 2.02 7.62 17.20
C ILE A 191 2.37 7.50 18.68
N ALA A 192 1.52 8.02 19.57
CA ALA A 192 1.76 7.97 21.02
C ALA A 192 1.84 6.54 21.57
N ARG A 193 0.97 5.63 21.08
CA ARG A 193 0.99 4.21 21.50
C ARG A 193 2.23 3.47 21.00
N LEU A 194 2.74 3.84 19.82
CA LEU A 194 3.91 3.21 19.21
C LEU A 194 5.25 3.86 19.59
N ASP A 195 5.24 4.87 20.47
CA ASP A 195 6.46 5.54 20.90
C ASP A 195 7.45 4.57 21.56
N GLY A 196 8.67 4.53 21.04
CA GLY A 196 9.70 3.56 21.43
C GLY A 196 9.40 2.09 21.08
N GLN A 197 8.29 1.78 20.42
CA GLN A 197 7.88 0.40 20.06
C GLN A 197 8.14 0.06 18.58
N CYS A 198 8.39 1.06 17.75
CA CYS A 198 8.69 0.90 16.33
C CYS A 198 9.88 1.77 15.92
N ARG A 199 10.39 1.57 14.70
CA ARG A 199 11.51 2.37 14.18
C ARG A 199 11.08 3.79 13.86
N MET A 200 9.86 3.95 13.37
CA MET A 200 9.32 5.26 13.03
C MET A 200 7.79 5.24 13.10
N ALA A 201 7.22 6.25 13.74
CA ALA A 201 5.81 6.61 13.63
C ALA A 201 5.70 8.12 13.52
N VAL A 202 5.34 8.62 12.33
CA VAL A 202 5.33 10.07 12.04
C VAL A 202 4.09 10.48 11.28
N ARG A 203 3.72 11.76 11.38
CA ARG A 203 2.61 12.33 10.61
C ARG A 203 2.98 12.40 9.12
N LEU A 204 2.03 12.00 8.26
CA LEU A 204 2.10 12.16 6.81
C LEU A 204 0.70 12.44 6.28
N MET A 205 0.50 13.49 5.46
CA MET A 205 -0.81 13.82 4.86
C MET A 205 -2.01 13.84 5.85
N GLY A 206 -1.78 14.19 7.11
CA GLY A 206 -2.79 14.12 8.18
C GLY A 206 -3.09 12.71 8.72
N GLY A 207 -2.51 11.66 8.15
CA GLY A 207 -2.46 10.29 8.66
C GLY A 207 -1.21 9.98 9.47
N VAL A 208 -0.81 8.71 9.47
CA VAL A 208 0.42 8.20 10.11
C VAL A 208 1.18 7.29 9.15
N TYR A 209 2.48 7.53 9.05
CA TYR A 209 3.43 6.66 8.38
C TYR A 209 4.26 5.90 9.42
N LEU A 210 4.39 4.59 9.24
CA LEU A 210 5.01 3.65 10.16
C LEU A 210 6.14 2.89 9.48
N ILE A 211 7.23 2.69 10.19
CA ILE A 211 8.24 1.68 9.91
C ILE A 211 8.35 0.80 11.14
N LEU A 212 7.87 -0.43 11.01
CA LEU A 212 8.00 -1.48 12.01
C LEU A 212 9.29 -2.29 11.81
N ASN A 213 9.68 -2.51 10.55
CA ASN A 213 10.92 -3.19 10.17
C ASN A 213 11.46 -2.62 8.84
N ASP A 214 12.78 -2.39 8.75
CA ASP A 214 13.46 -1.90 7.54
C ASP A 214 14.57 -2.85 7.03
N ASP A 215 14.62 -4.07 7.56
CA ASP A 215 15.49 -5.14 7.06
C ASP A 215 14.78 -5.86 5.90
N PRO A 216 15.29 -5.76 4.67
CA PRO A 216 14.68 -6.44 3.56
C PRO A 216 14.81 -7.97 3.67
N ASN A 217 15.75 -8.50 4.47
CA ASN A 217 15.97 -9.94 4.65
C ASN A 217 15.21 -10.54 5.85
N MET A 218 14.26 -9.80 6.41
CA MET A 218 13.43 -10.25 7.53
C MET A 218 12.81 -11.63 7.23
N SER A 219 12.89 -12.55 8.18
CA SER A 219 12.26 -13.87 8.07
C SER A 219 10.75 -13.83 8.33
N TYR A 220 10.04 -14.89 7.93
CA TYR A 220 8.61 -15.00 8.18
C TYR A 220 8.30 -15.05 9.67
N GLU A 221 9.11 -15.75 10.48
CA GLU A 221 8.95 -15.81 11.94
C GLU A 221 9.09 -14.41 12.56
N THR A 222 10.02 -13.61 12.06
CA THR A 222 10.19 -12.21 12.51
C THR A 222 9.00 -11.35 12.13
N PHE A 223 8.42 -11.56 10.92
CA PHE A 223 7.19 -10.90 10.50
C PHE A 223 5.99 -11.24 11.40
N VAL A 224 5.87 -12.51 11.80
CA VAL A 224 4.83 -12.97 12.75
C VAL A 224 5.02 -12.31 14.11
N GLN A 225 6.24 -12.37 14.67
CA GLN A 225 6.57 -11.77 15.98
C GLN A 225 6.29 -10.26 15.99
N MET A 226 6.66 -9.55 14.93
CA MET A 226 6.36 -8.12 14.77
C MET A 226 4.86 -7.85 14.85
N ASN A 227 4.03 -8.66 14.16
CA ASN A 227 2.58 -8.53 14.22
C ASN A 227 2.04 -8.78 15.64
N GLU A 228 2.46 -9.88 16.27
CA GLU A 228 2.00 -10.29 17.60
C GLU A 228 2.41 -9.30 18.70
N GLN A 229 3.56 -8.62 18.55
CA GLN A 229 4.01 -7.60 19.50
C GLN A 229 3.26 -6.28 19.33
N ILE A 230 3.04 -5.83 18.10
CA ILE A 230 2.51 -4.48 17.83
C ILE A 230 0.97 -4.43 17.88
N LYS A 231 0.28 -5.49 17.48
CA LYS A 231 -1.19 -5.51 17.47
C LYS A 231 -1.82 -5.19 18.83
N PRO A 232 -1.39 -5.79 19.97
CA PRO A 232 -1.98 -5.49 21.26
C PRO A 232 -1.84 -4.03 21.67
N ILE A 233 -0.71 -3.40 21.33
CA ILE A 233 -0.44 -1.97 21.61
C ILE A 233 -1.47 -1.08 20.90
N LEU A 234 -1.82 -1.45 19.66
CA LEU A 234 -2.82 -0.75 18.86
C LEU A 234 -4.26 -1.18 19.16
N GLY A 235 -4.49 -2.20 19.99
CA GLY A 235 -5.81 -2.77 20.22
C GLY A 235 -6.38 -3.52 19.01
N LEU A 236 -5.49 -4.05 18.16
CA LEU A 236 -5.85 -4.88 17.00
C LEU A 236 -5.96 -6.37 17.39
N VAL A 237 -6.69 -7.12 16.56
CA VAL A 237 -6.92 -8.56 16.69
C VAL A 237 -5.93 -9.37 15.85
#